data_AF-A0A1B1N934-F1
#
_entry.id   AF-A0A1B1N934-F1
#
_cell.length_a   1.000
_cell.length_b   1.000
_cell.length_c   1.000
_cell.angle_alpha   90.00
_cell.angle_beta   90.00
_cell.angle_gamma   90.00
#
_symmetry.space_group_name_H-M   'P 1'
#
loop_
_entity.id
_entity.type
_entity.pdbx_description
1 polymer ?
#
loop_
_entity_poly.entity_id
_entity_poly.type
_entity_poly.pdbx_seq_one_letter_code
_entity_poly.pdbx_strand_id
1 'polypeptide(L)'
;MDDHPRGMPPLTIGVLGVGALASAVVTGLCEGVDDAPPVVLSPRGAEAGARLTQAYPSVVVAGDNQEVLDRADVVLVCLRLRDADLLADLDWRPGQTVVSAVAGLTGADLAAAVAPASQVARAVPMVATAQRAWATPLRPDLPAAREVFERTGGVVAVGSDEQFDAVATALGTVAPFFDYLATVARFLVDHGMPQADADRLLGQSFAHVAAPLAQDGLDMQELLRGHATPGGGNEQLATLLRQAGVPEATRAGLDEIFRRQTGGAYEADSSDG
;
A
#
# COMPACT_ATOMS: atom_id res chain seq x y z
N MET A 1 1.12 28.27 1.64
CA MET A 1 2.25 29.19 1.41
C MET A 1 3.43 28.26 1.17
N ASP A 2 3.51 27.78 -0.07
CA ASP A 2 4.46 26.75 -0.47
C ASP A 2 5.83 27.37 -0.62
N ASP A 3 6.70 27.12 0.34
CA ASP A 3 8.13 27.39 0.23
C ASP A 3 8.81 26.14 -0.33
N HIS A 4 8.46 25.80 -1.57
CA HIS A 4 9.30 24.92 -2.37
C HIS A 4 10.41 25.81 -2.95
N PRO A 5 11.68 25.61 -2.60
CA PRO A 5 12.76 26.44 -3.11
C PRO A 5 12.82 26.30 -4.63
N ARG A 6 12.37 27.35 -5.33
CA ARG A 6 12.42 27.47 -6.79
C ARG A 6 13.89 27.39 -7.23
N GLY A 7 14.29 26.27 -7.85
CA GLY A 7 15.57 26.18 -8.56
C GLY A 7 16.30 24.84 -8.53
N MET A 8 15.86 23.84 -7.77
CA MET A 8 16.44 22.49 -7.88
C MET A 8 15.75 21.69 -8.99
N PRO A 9 16.50 20.94 -9.82
CA PRO A 9 15.90 20.02 -10.77
C PRO A 9 15.06 18.96 -10.03
N PRO A 10 13.95 18.48 -10.62
CA PRO A 10 13.10 17.48 -9.99
C PRO A 10 13.86 16.19 -9.74
N LEU A 11 13.60 15.54 -8.59
CA LEU A 11 14.19 14.25 -8.24
C LEU A 11 13.90 13.20 -9.32
N THR A 12 14.93 12.45 -9.72
CA THR A 12 14.77 11.30 -10.62
C THR A 12 14.40 10.07 -9.81
N ILE A 13 13.30 9.42 -10.20
CA ILE A 13 12.75 8.26 -9.49
C ILE A 13 13.12 6.98 -10.25
N GLY A 14 13.90 6.10 -9.63
CA GLY A 14 14.19 4.77 -10.12
C GLY A 14 13.20 3.74 -9.58
N VAL A 15 12.79 2.77 -10.38
CA VAL A 15 11.82 1.73 -9.97
C VAL A 15 12.36 0.33 -10.25
N LEU A 16 12.64 -0.43 -9.19
CA LEU A 16 13.00 -1.84 -9.26
C LEU A 16 11.74 -2.71 -9.11
N GLY A 17 11.37 -3.43 -10.18
CA GLY A 17 10.16 -4.25 -10.25
C GLY A 17 8.93 -3.48 -10.76
N VAL A 18 8.58 -3.68 -12.04
CA VAL A 18 7.45 -2.98 -12.68
C VAL A 18 6.16 -3.80 -12.60
N GLY A 19 5.65 -3.95 -11.38
CA GLY A 19 4.37 -4.61 -11.10
C GLY A 19 3.17 -3.65 -11.09
N ALA A 20 2.03 -4.12 -10.56
CA ALA A 20 0.81 -3.32 -10.43
C ALA A 20 0.99 -2.11 -9.49
N LEU A 21 1.66 -2.29 -8.34
CA LEU A 21 1.93 -1.20 -7.39
C LEU A 21 2.86 -0.14 -7.99
N ALA A 22 3.99 -0.57 -8.56
CA ALA A 22 4.90 0.33 -9.27
C ALA A 22 4.19 1.10 -10.38
N SER A 23 3.39 0.41 -11.21
CA SER A 23 2.60 1.06 -12.26
C SER A 23 1.63 2.10 -11.69
N ALA A 24 0.99 1.82 -10.56
CA ALA A 24 0.07 2.75 -9.92
C ALA A 24 0.79 4.01 -9.41
N VAL A 25 1.97 3.84 -8.78
CA VAL A 25 2.80 4.98 -8.35
C VAL A 25 3.20 5.83 -9.56
N VAL A 26 3.72 5.22 -10.63
CA VAL A 26 4.14 5.94 -11.84
C VAL A 26 2.95 6.67 -12.49
N THR A 27 1.79 6.02 -12.62
CA THR A 27 0.58 6.67 -13.12
C THR A 27 0.18 7.85 -12.21
N GLY A 28 0.23 7.70 -10.89
CA GLY A 28 -0.05 8.79 -9.94
C GLY A 28 0.95 9.96 -10.05
N LEU A 29 2.19 9.71 -10.44
CA LEU A 29 3.21 10.75 -10.65
C LEU A 29 3.05 11.48 -11.99
N CYS A 30 2.47 10.85 -13.01
CA CYS A 30 2.51 11.33 -14.39
C CYS A 30 1.14 11.74 -14.97
N GLU A 31 0.06 11.03 -14.63
CA GLU A 31 -1.25 11.20 -15.28
C GLU A 31 -1.85 12.58 -14.99
N GLY A 32 -1.99 13.41 -16.03
CA GLY A 32 -2.54 14.77 -15.90
C GLY A 32 -1.65 15.75 -15.12
N VAL A 33 -0.33 15.50 -15.06
CA VAL A 33 0.65 16.34 -14.35
C VAL A 33 1.60 16.98 -15.35
N ASP A 34 1.60 18.32 -15.41
CA ASP A 34 2.42 19.08 -16.36
C ASP A 34 3.93 18.98 -16.06
N ASP A 35 4.30 18.84 -14.78
CA ASP A 35 5.69 18.76 -14.30
C ASP A 35 6.05 17.35 -13.80
N ALA A 36 5.57 16.31 -14.49
CA ALA A 36 5.83 14.92 -14.15
C ALA A 36 7.34 14.66 -13.94
N PRO A 37 7.75 13.96 -12.87
CA PRO A 37 9.17 13.75 -12.59
C PRO A 37 9.77 12.79 -13.62
N PRO A 38 11.09 12.81 -13.83
CA PRO A 38 11.78 11.77 -14.56
C PRO A 38 11.65 10.43 -13.82
N VAL A 39 11.25 9.37 -14.53
CA VAL A 39 11.13 8.01 -13.97
C VAL A 39 11.94 7.03 -14.81
N VAL A 40 12.77 6.23 -14.16
CA VAL A 40 13.59 5.19 -14.78
C VAL A 40 13.14 3.81 -14.26
N LEU A 41 12.61 2.99 -15.16
CA LEU A 41 12.09 1.67 -14.84
C LEU A 41 13.15 0.60 -15.09
N SER A 42 13.24 -0.38 -14.18
CA SER A 42 13.95 -1.63 -14.46
C SER A 42 13.30 -2.41 -15.62
N PRO A 43 14.06 -3.22 -16.38
CA PRO A 43 13.56 -3.90 -17.58
C PRO A 43 12.61 -5.07 -17.28
N ARG A 44 12.61 -5.60 -16.05
CA ARG A 44 11.71 -6.69 -15.65
C ARG A 44 10.27 -6.18 -15.53
N GLY A 45 9.37 -6.76 -16.31
CA GLY A 45 7.98 -6.30 -16.45
C GLY A 45 7.73 -5.55 -17.77
N ALA A 46 8.33 -6.03 -18.86
CA ALA A 46 8.37 -5.36 -20.16
C ALA A 46 7.01 -4.86 -20.67
N GLU A 47 5.93 -5.61 -20.48
CA GLU A 47 4.58 -5.18 -20.90
C GLU A 47 4.11 -3.93 -20.13
N ALA A 48 4.25 -3.93 -18.82
CA ALA A 48 3.90 -2.77 -17.99
C ALA A 48 4.83 -1.57 -18.28
N GLY A 49 6.13 -1.82 -18.44
CA GLY A 49 7.10 -0.78 -18.81
C GLY A 49 6.81 -0.16 -20.18
N ALA A 50 6.49 -0.96 -21.19
CA ALA A 50 6.11 -0.47 -22.52
C ALA A 50 4.84 0.39 -22.46
N ARG A 51 3.82 -0.04 -21.72
CA ARG A 51 2.60 0.74 -21.52
C ARG A 51 2.87 2.09 -20.85
N LEU A 52 3.70 2.12 -19.81
CA LEU A 52 4.04 3.34 -19.08
C LEU A 52 4.87 4.31 -19.94
N THR A 53 5.88 3.82 -20.65
CA THR A 53 6.71 4.65 -21.55
C THR A 53 5.93 5.19 -22.75
N GLN A 54 4.96 4.43 -23.25
CA GLN A 54 4.05 4.92 -24.30
C GLN A 54 3.10 6.01 -23.77
N ALA A 55 2.63 5.87 -22.54
CA ALA A 55 1.69 6.82 -21.93
C ALA A 55 2.37 8.11 -21.46
N TYR A 56 3.60 8.04 -20.97
CA TYR A 56 4.25 9.12 -20.23
C TYR A 56 5.65 9.44 -20.78
N PRO A 57 5.86 10.62 -21.39
CA PRO A 57 7.15 11.01 -21.97
C PRO A 57 8.31 11.12 -20.98
N SER A 58 8.02 11.33 -19.69
CA SER A 58 9.04 11.43 -18.63
C SER A 58 9.52 10.05 -18.11
N VAL A 59 8.92 8.97 -18.60
CA VAL A 59 9.21 7.60 -18.18
C VAL A 59 10.08 6.91 -19.23
N VAL A 60 11.14 6.25 -18.79
CA VAL A 60 12.00 5.42 -19.65
C VAL A 60 12.28 4.07 -19.00
N VAL A 61 12.66 3.08 -19.81
CA VAL A 61 13.14 1.77 -19.33
C VAL A 61 14.65 1.73 -19.48
N ALA A 62 15.35 1.37 -18.40
CA ALA A 62 16.78 1.14 -18.37
C ALA A 62 17.17 -0.22 -18.98
N GLY A 63 18.42 -0.37 -19.41
CA GLY A 63 18.97 -1.62 -19.93
C GLY A 63 19.11 -2.72 -18.89
N ASP A 64 19.39 -2.35 -17.63
CA ASP A 64 19.47 -3.26 -16.49
C ASP A 64 19.08 -2.57 -15.16
N ASN A 65 19.15 -3.29 -14.05
CA ASN A 65 18.84 -2.75 -12.73
C ASN A 65 19.88 -1.74 -12.23
N GLN A 66 21.15 -1.87 -12.64
CA GLN A 66 22.22 -0.97 -12.20
C GLN A 66 22.04 0.41 -12.85
N GLU A 67 21.69 0.47 -14.13
CA GLU A 67 21.42 1.74 -14.81
C GLU A 67 20.24 2.51 -14.16
N VAL A 68 19.26 1.81 -13.57
CA VAL A 68 18.22 2.45 -12.75
C VAL A 68 18.83 3.19 -11.57
N LEU A 69 19.70 2.51 -10.82
CA LEU A 69 20.37 3.09 -9.65
C LEU A 69 21.27 4.24 -10.07
N ASP A 70 22.04 4.11 -11.14
CA ASP A 70 23.00 5.12 -11.59
C ASP A 70 22.33 6.46 -11.89
N ARG A 71 21.07 6.44 -12.31
CA ARG A 71 20.29 7.61 -12.73
C ARG A 71 19.36 8.16 -11.66
N ALA A 72 19.05 7.39 -10.62
CA ALA A 72 18.02 7.72 -9.65
C ALA A 72 18.57 8.39 -8.38
N ASP A 73 17.85 9.42 -7.92
CA ASP A 73 18.02 10.05 -6.61
C ASP A 73 17.22 9.29 -5.54
N VAL A 74 16.00 8.86 -5.91
CA VAL A 74 15.12 8.02 -5.09
C VAL A 74 14.87 6.70 -5.81
N VAL A 75 15.14 5.57 -5.15
CA VAL A 75 14.89 4.23 -5.69
C VAL A 75 13.71 3.60 -4.96
N LEU A 76 12.62 3.36 -5.69
CA LEU A 76 11.48 2.58 -5.24
C LEU A 76 11.72 1.10 -5.50
N VAL A 77 11.82 0.31 -4.44
CA VAL A 77 11.95 -1.15 -4.49
C VAL A 77 10.56 -1.77 -4.42
N CYS A 78 10.04 -2.20 -5.57
CA CYS A 78 8.72 -2.81 -5.75
C CYS A 78 8.81 -4.28 -6.17
N LEU A 79 9.83 -4.98 -5.66
CA LEU A 79 10.07 -6.40 -5.89
C LEU A 79 9.13 -7.28 -5.06
N ARG A 80 9.13 -8.58 -5.35
CA ARG A 80 8.58 -9.56 -4.40
C ARG A 80 9.65 -9.91 -3.37
N LEU A 81 9.25 -10.31 -2.16
CA LEU A 81 10.19 -10.66 -1.08
C LEU A 81 11.23 -11.70 -1.51
N ARG A 82 10.81 -12.74 -2.24
CA ARG A 82 11.70 -13.79 -2.78
C ARG A 82 12.77 -13.28 -3.77
N ASP A 83 12.58 -12.08 -4.31
CA ASP A 83 13.47 -11.46 -5.28
C ASP A 83 14.32 -10.36 -4.59
N ALA A 84 14.15 -10.11 -3.28
CA ALA A 84 14.84 -9.02 -2.57
C ALA A 84 16.35 -9.24 -2.42
N ASP A 85 16.82 -10.49 -2.47
CA ASP A 85 18.26 -10.81 -2.38
C ASP A 85 19.06 -10.18 -3.53
N LEU A 86 18.42 -9.87 -4.68
CA LEU A 86 19.09 -9.21 -5.80
C LEU A 86 19.63 -7.83 -5.46
N LEU A 87 19.14 -7.20 -4.38
CA LEU A 87 19.59 -5.87 -3.97
C LEU A 87 21.06 -5.90 -3.52
N ALA A 88 21.52 -7.02 -2.97
CA ALA A 88 22.90 -7.19 -2.52
C ALA A 88 23.92 -7.28 -3.67
N ASP A 89 23.45 -7.59 -4.88
CA ASP A 89 24.29 -7.69 -6.10
C ASP A 89 24.42 -6.34 -6.84
N LEU A 90 23.83 -5.26 -6.33
CA LEU A 90 23.83 -3.94 -6.95
C LEU A 90 24.78 -2.97 -6.24
N ASP A 91 25.34 -2.03 -7.01
CA ASP A 91 26.25 -1.00 -6.49
C ASP A 91 25.45 0.24 -6.04
N TRP A 92 25.18 0.33 -4.74
CA TRP A 92 24.46 1.46 -4.12
C TRP A 92 25.37 2.64 -3.79
N ARG A 93 24.79 3.85 -3.69
CA ARG A 93 25.54 5.08 -3.40
C ARG A 93 25.06 5.77 -2.11
N PRO A 94 25.95 6.36 -1.29
CA PRO A 94 25.59 6.97 0.00
C PRO A 94 24.52 8.09 -0.05
N GLY A 95 24.38 8.77 -1.19
CA GLY A 95 23.45 9.89 -1.38
C GLY A 95 22.04 9.51 -1.87
N GLN A 96 21.78 8.23 -2.12
CA GLN A 96 20.48 7.78 -2.62
C GLN A 96 19.49 7.54 -1.47
N THR A 97 18.23 7.87 -1.72
CA THR A 97 17.12 7.44 -0.86
C THR A 97 16.52 6.16 -1.42
N VAL A 98 16.46 5.10 -0.61
CA VAL A 98 15.86 3.83 -0.99
C VAL A 98 14.55 3.64 -0.24
N VAL A 99 13.47 3.39 -0.97
CA VAL A 99 12.14 3.19 -0.39
C VAL A 99 11.58 1.85 -0.83
N SER A 100 11.39 0.93 0.12
CA SER A 100 10.83 -0.39 -0.17
C SER A 100 9.32 -0.42 0.00
N ALA A 101 8.64 -0.97 -1.01
CA ALA A 101 7.25 -1.41 -0.96
C ALA A 101 7.15 -2.95 -0.84
N VAL A 102 8.24 -3.63 -0.51
CA VAL A 102 8.30 -5.09 -0.40
C VAL A 102 7.70 -5.53 0.93
N ALA A 103 6.55 -6.20 0.88
CA ALA A 103 5.92 -6.77 2.07
C ALA A 103 6.85 -7.80 2.74
N GLY A 104 7.01 -7.68 4.07
CA GLY A 104 7.82 -8.57 4.89
C GLY A 104 9.32 -8.29 4.89
N LEU A 105 9.81 -7.27 4.16
CA LEU A 105 11.20 -6.83 4.24
C LEU A 105 11.35 -5.81 5.37
N THR A 106 12.16 -6.14 6.39
CA THR A 106 12.37 -5.23 7.53
C THR A 106 13.23 -4.03 7.11
N GLY A 107 13.13 -2.93 7.87
CA GLY A 107 13.97 -1.75 7.63
C GLY A 107 15.47 -2.07 7.82
N ALA A 108 15.79 -2.96 8.77
CA ALA A 108 17.15 -3.40 9.03
C ALA A 108 17.72 -4.26 7.90
N ASP A 109 16.96 -5.25 7.42
CA ASP A 109 17.39 -6.10 6.30
C ASP A 109 17.56 -5.30 5.01
N LEU A 110 16.63 -4.37 4.74
CA LEU A 110 16.75 -3.46 3.62
C LEU A 110 18.02 -2.61 3.73
N ALA A 111 18.28 -2.00 4.90
CA ALA A 111 19.47 -1.17 5.10
C ALA A 111 20.77 -1.97 4.94
N ALA A 112 20.80 -3.22 5.38
CA ALA A 112 21.94 -4.11 5.17
C ALA A 112 22.14 -4.45 3.68
N ALA A 113 21.06 -4.73 2.95
CA ALA A 113 21.10 -5.10 1.55
C ALA A 113 21.48 -3.95 0.60
N VAL A 114 21.24 -2.70 1.00
CA VAL A 114 21.45 -1.52 0.14
C VAL A 114 22.62 -0.64 0.56
N ALA A 115 23.44 -1.10 1.51
CA ALA A 115 24.64 -0.38 1.92
C ALA A 115 25.56 -0.14 0.69
N PRO A 116 26.19 1.04 0.55
CA PRO A 116 26.33 2.11 1.54
C PRO A 116 25.22 3.18 1.54
N ALA A 117 24.07 2.97 0.86
CA ALA A 117 22.96 3.91 0.96
C ALA A 117 22.44 3.97 2.41
N SER A 118 22.34 5.17 2.96
CA SER A 118 22.02 5.39 4.39
C SER A 118 20.59 5.87 4.62
N GLN A 119 19.94 6.39 3.58
CA GLN A 119 18.58 6.92 3.63
C GLN A 119 17.60 5.82 3.19
N VAL A 120 17.10 5.05 4.15
CA VAL A 120 16.26 3.88 3.88
C VAL A 120 14.90 4.02 4.54
N ALA A 121 13.84 3.83 3.75
CA ALA A 121 12.45 3.84 4.21
C ALA A 121 11.65 2.67 3.67
N ARG A 122 10.53 2.41 4.33
CA ARG A 122 9.49 1.47 3.94
C ARG A 122 8.21 2.25 3.68
N ALA A 123 7.47 1.86 2.65
CA ALA A 123 6.21 2.46 2.25
C ALA A 123 5.17 1.38 1.93
N VAL A 124 3.89 1.69 2.11
CA VAL A 124 2.79 0.76 1.75
C VAL A 124 1.88 1.41 0.70
N PRO A 125 2.33 1.54 -0.57
CA PRO A 125 1.49 2.08 -1.63
C PRO A 125 0.35 1.11 -1.99
N MET A 126 -0.69 1.62 -2.65
CA MET A 126 -1.82 0.83 -3.14
C MET A 126 -2.10 1.11 -4.61
N VAL A 127 -2.90 0.27 -5.26
CA VAL A 127 -3.37 0.55 -6.64
C VAL A 127 -4.15 1.87 -6.74
N ALA A 128 -4.79 2.30 -5.64
CA ALA A 128 -5.48 3.58 -5.54
C ALA A 128 -4.54 4.80 -5.64
N THR A 129 -3.23 4.62 -5.43
CA THR A 129 -2.19 5.64 -5.65
C THR A 129 -2.21 6.18 -7.09
N ALA A 130 -2.62 5.38 -8.07
CA ALA A 130 -2.79 5.82 -9.47
C ALA A 130 -3.77 6.99 -9.62
N GLN A 131 -4.78 7.06 -8.75
CA GLN A 131 -5.82 8.09 -8.75
C GLN A 131 -5.57 9.16 -7.68
N ARG A 132 -4.42 9.11 -7.00
CA ARG A 132 -4.10 9.98 -5.85
C ARG A 132 -5.12 9.87 -4.70
N ALA A 133 -5.75 8.69 -4.58
CA ALA A 133 -6.78 8.40 -3.60
C ALA A 133 -6.24 7.55 -2.44
N TRP A 134 -4.94 7.63 -2.15
CA TRP A 134 -4.27 6.87 -1.11
C TRP A 134 -3.16 7.70 -0.47
N ALA A 135 -3.29 7.98 0.83
CA ALA A 135 -2.20 8.51 1.63
C ALA A 135 -1.29 7.35 2.05
N THR A 136 -0.07 7.33 1.53
CA THR A 136 0.83 6.18 1.67
C THR A 136 1.46 6.14 3.07
N PRO A 137 1.30 5.06 3.85
CA PRO A 137 2.05 4.87 5.09
C PRO A 137 3.55 4.83 4.82
N LEU A 138 4.33 5.61 5.56
CA LEU A 138 5.78 5.79 5.34
C LEU A 138 6.56 5.76 6.67
N ARG A 139 7.68 5.01 6.70
CA ARG A 139 8.60 4.95 7.86
C ARG A 139 10.06 4.68 7.45
N PRO A 140 11.05 5.46 7.98
CA PRO A 140 10.89 6.80 8.52
C PRO A 140 10.35 7.76 7.45
N ASP A 141 9.86 8.90 7.92
CA ASP A 141 9.38 9.99 7.07
C ASP A 141 10.54 10.78 6.46
N LEU A 142 11.22 10.18 5.49
CA LEU A 142 12.35 10.80 4.80
C LEU A 142 11.84 11.86 3.81
N PRO A 143 12.44 13.07 3.76
CA PRO A 143 11.96 14.16 2.90
C PRO A 143 11.80 13.77 1.43
N ALA A 144 12.80 13.08 0.85
CA ALA A 144 12.75 12.67 -0.55
C ALA A 144 11.68 11.58 -0.82
N ALA A 145 11.46 10.67 0.14
CA ALA A 145 10.40 9.67 0.04
C ALA A 145 9.01 10.31 0.18
N ARG A 146 8.87 11.27 1.10
CA ARG A 146 7.65 12.05 1.28
C ARG A 146 7.29 12.81 0.01
N GLU A 147 8.26 13.49 -0.61
CA GLU A 147 8.06 14.24 -1.85
C GLU A 147 7.44 13.36 -2.95
N VAL A 148 7.91 12.11 -3.10
CA VAL A 148 7.31 11.16 -4.05
C VAL A 148 5.85 10.88 -3.72
N PHE A 149 5.54 10.51 -2.47
CA PHE A 149 4.19 10.04 -2.13
C PHE A 149 3.16 11.15 -1.96
N GLU A 150 3.57 12.37 -1.57
CA GLU A 150 2.70 13.56 -1.56
C GLU A 150 2.11 13.83 -2.94
N ARG A 151 2.91 13.66 -4.01
CA ARG A 151 2.43 13.82 -5.40
C ARG A 151 1.46 12.72 -5.83
N THR A 152 1.35 11.65 -5.05
CA THR A 152 0.53 10.47 -5.36
C THR A 152 -0.63 10.24 -4.40
N GLY A 153 -1.03 11.27 -3.64
CA GLY A 153 -2.21 11.22 -2.77
C GLY A 153 -1.92 11.47 -1.28
N GLY A 154 -0.66 11.68 -0.91
CA GLY A 154 -0.28 12.07 0.46
C GLY A 154 0.52 11.01 1.20
N VAL A 155 0.92 11.35 2.42
CA VAL A 155 1.68 10.48 3.32
C VAL A 155 1.04 10.40 4.69
N VAL A 156 0.96 9.17 5.22
CA VAL A 156 0.73 8.91 6.64
C VAL A 156 2.08 8.56 7.26
N ALA A 157 2.66 9.48 8.03
CA ALA A 157 3.92 9.21 8.73
C ALA A 157 3.66 8.25 9.90
N VAL A 158 4.33 7.10 9.88
CA VAL A 158 4.19 6.08 10.94
C VAL A 158 5.29 6.26 11.98
N GLY A 159 4.95 6.11 13.26
CA GLY A 159 5.85 6.48 14.37
C GLY A 159 6.93 5.45 14.69
N SER A 160 6.61 4.16 14.59
CA SER A 160 7.52 3.05 14.90
C SER A 160 7.49 1.94 13.85
N ASP A 161 8.50 1.08 13.86
CA ASP A 161 8.52 -0.11 12.99
C ASP A 161 7.38 -1.07 13.32
N GLU A 162 7.05 -1.23 14.61
CA GLU A 162 5.91 -2.03 15.08
C GLU A 162 4.58 -1.49 14.52
N GLN A 163 4.36 -0.17 14.58
CA GLN A 163 3.17 0.45 14.01
C GLN A 163 3.11 0.26 12.49
N PHE A 164 4.25 0.31 11.80
CA PHE A 164 4.31 0.11 10.35
C PHE A 164 3.91 -1.33 9.98
N ASP A 165 4.44 -2.31 10.68
CA ASP A 165 4.11 -3.72 10.46
C ASP A 165 2.64 -4.02 10.82
N ALA A 166 2.09 -3.32 11.83
CA ALA A 166 0.68 -3.42 12.20
C ALA A 166 -0.24 -2.84 11.11
N VAL A 167 0.13 -1.69 10.52
CA VAL A 167 -0.56 -1.13 9.35
C VAL A 167 -0.53 -2.09 8.17
N ALA A 168 0.65 -2.63 7.83
CA ALA A 168 0.79 -3.61 6.75
C ALA A 168 -0.07 -4.86 6.99
N THR A 169 -0.15 -5.35 8.23
CA THR A 169 -1.03 -6.46 8.61
C THR A 169 -2.50 -6.11 8.46
N ALA A 170 -2.92 -4.92 8.91
CA ALA A 170 -4.31 -4.47 8.83
C ALA A 170 -4.81 -4.35 7.39
N LEU A 171 -3.96 -3.97 6.44
CA LEU A 171 -4.31 -3.92 5.02
C LEU A 171 -4.55 -5.31 4.40
N GLY A 172 -4.17 -6.39 5.08
CA GLY A 172 -4.54 -7.76 4.73
C GLY A 172 -6.05 -8.04 4.80
N THR A 173 -6.85 -7.13 5.36
CA THR A 173 -8.32 -7.29 5.53
C THR A 173 -9.14 -7.09 4.26
N VAL A 174 -8.53 -6.62 3.15
CA VAL A 174 -9.23 -6.42 1.87
C VAL A 174 -9.77 -7.74 1.31
N ALA A 175 -9.01 -8.83 1.36
CA ALA A 175 -9.49 -10.14 0.89
C ALA A 175 -10.62 -10.70 1.78
N PRO A 176 -10.51 -10.70 3.13
CA PRO A 176 -11.63 -11.01 4.02
C PRO A 176 -12.90 -10.18 3.76
N PHE A 177 -12.77 -8.89 3.41
CA PHE A 177 -13.92 -8.06 3.06
C PHE A 177 -14.65 -8.58 1.81
N PHE A 178 -13.92 -8.97 0.75
CA PHE A 178 -14.55 -9.55 -0.43
C PHE A 178 -15.12 -10.95 -0.18
N ASP A 179 -14.51 -11.75 0.70
CA ASP A 179 -15.06 -13.05 1.10
C ASP A 179 -16.39 -12.91 1.88
N TYR A 180 -16.48 -11.89 2.73
CA TYR A 180 -17.74 -11.50 3.37
C TYR A 180 -18.81 -11.16 2.33
N LEU A 181 -18.50 -10.31 1.34
CA LEU A 181 -19.46 -9.97 0.28
C LEU A 181 -19.85 -11.18 -0.57
N ALA A 182 -18.91 -12.07 -0.88
CA ALA A 182 -19.18 -13.31 -1.61
C ALA A 182 -20.09 -14.27 -0.82
N THR A 183 -19.97 -14.27 0.50
CA THR A 183 -20.88 -15.03 1.38
C THR A 183 -22.30 -14.47 1.32
N VAL A 184 -22.46 -13.14 1.35
CA VAL A 184 -23.78 -12.50 1.20
C VAL A 184 -24.36 -12.72 -0.20
N ALA A 185 -23.53 -12.68 -1.25
CA ALA A 185 -23.96 -12.96 -2.63
C ALA A 185 -24.54 -14.37 -2.76
N ARG A 186 -23.89 -15.35 -2.12
CA ARG A 186 -24.34 -16.74 -2.11
C ARG A 186 -25.71 -16.92 -1.46
N PHE A 187 -25.97 -16.21 -0.36
CA PHE A 187 -27.30 -16.20 0.24
C PHE A 187 -28.37 -15.73 -0.76
N LEU A 188 -28.12 -14.68 -1.54
CA LEU A 188 -29.07 -14.22 -2.57
C LEU A 188 -29.28 -15.27 -3.66
N VAL A 189 -28.20 -15.94 -4.07
CA VAL A 189 -28.24 -17.01 -5.08
C VAL A 189 -29.04 -18.22 -4.57
N ASP A 190 -28.86 -18.61 -3.31
CA ASP A 190 -29.63 -19.68 -2.67
C ASP A 190 -31.14 -19.37 -2.63
N HIS A 191 -31.50 -18.08 -2.72
CA HIS A 191 -32.88 -17.58 -2.82
C HIS A 191 -33.33 -17.26 -4.25
N GLY A 192 -32.61 -17.75 -5.27
CA GLY A 192 -33.03 -17.72 -6.68
C GLY A 192 -32.60 -16.47 -7.46
N MET A 193 -31.77 -15.59 -6.88
CA MET A 193 -31.20 -14.48 -7.63
C MET A 193 -30.06 -14.96 -8.56
N PRO A 194 -29.97 -14.48 -9.81
CA PRO A 194 -28.80 -14.74 -10.64
C PRO A 194 -27.51 -14.17 -10.01
N GLN A 195 -26.40 -14.91 -10.08
CA GLN A 195 -25.10 -14.49 -9.54
C GLN A 195 -24.70 -13.08 -9.97
N ALA A 196 -24.83 -12.76 -11.25
CA ALA A 196 -24.47 -11.46 -11.80
C ALA A 196 -25.32 -10.31 -11.20
N ASP A 197 -26.58 -10.57 -10.86
CA ASP A 197 -27.44 -9.58 -10.21
C ASP A 197 -27.10 -9.42 -8.72
N ALA A 198 -26.76 -10.52 -8.03
CA ALA A 198 -26.30 -10.48 -6.64
C ALA A 198 -24.99 -9.67 -6.50
N ASP A 199 -24.01 -9.96 -7.36
CA ASP A 199 -22.73 -9.24 -7.37
C ASP A 199 -22.92 -7.76 -7.68
N ARG A 200 -23.76 -7.44 -8.68
CA ARG A 200 -24.05 -6.05 -9.06
C ARG A 200 -24.74 -5.28 -7.93
N LEU A 201 -25.77 -5.88 -7.31
CA LEU A 201 -26.51 -5.26 -6.22
C LEU A 201 -25.61 -4.98 -5.02
N LEU A 202 -24.83 -5.98 -4.59
CA LEU A 202 -23.92 -5.83 -3.45
C LEU A 202 -22.79 -4.86 -3.74
N GLY A 203 -22.20 -4.92 -4.94
CA GLY A 203 -21.17 -3.99 -5.37
C GLY A 203 -21.67 -2.53 -5.32
N GLN A 204 -22.86 -2.26 -5.86
CA GLN A 204 -23.45 -0.92 -5.82
C GLN A 204 -23.78 -0.46 -4.39
N SER A 205 -24.37 -1.34 -3.58
CA SER A 205 -24.73 -1.04 -2.20
C SER A 205 -23.49 -0.71 -1.36
N PHE A 206 -22.46 -1.55 -1.41
CA PHE A 206 -21.25 -1.36 -0.61
C PHE A 206 -20.38 -0.21 -1.12
N ALA A 207 -20.33 0.05 -2.44
CA ALA A 207 -19.68 1.24 -2.96
C ALA A 207 -20.35 2.53 -2.46
N HIS A 208 -21.69 2.54 -2.36
CA HIS A 208 -22.43 3.70 -1.85
C HIS A 208 -22.17 3.95 -0.36
N VAL A 209 -22.29 2.93 0.50
CA VAL A 209 -22.10 3.09 1.95
C VAL A 209 -20.62 3.27 2.33
N ALA A 210 -19.68 2.87 1.47
CA ALA A 210 -18.26 3.12 1.66
C ALA A 210 -17.83 4.52 1.21
N ALA A 211 -18.63 5.25 0.42
CA ALA A 211 -18.26 6.58 -0.09
C ALA A 211 -17.89 7.59 1.02
N PRO A 212 -18.56 7.63 2.19
CA PRO A 212 -18.16 8.49 3.30
C PRO A 212 -16.78 8.17 3.89
N LEU A 213 -16.26 6.94 3.71
CA LEU A 213 -14.95 6.52 4.26
C LEU A 213 -13.77 7.32 3.68
N ALA A 214 -13.97 7.99 2.55
CA ALA A 214 -12.96 8.84 1.92
C ALA A 214 -12.95 10.29 2.47
N GLN A 215 -13.77 10.62 3.45
CA GLN A 215 -13.86 11.95 4.04
C GLN A 215 -13.02 12.07 5.33
N ASP A 216 -12.47 13.25 5.58
CA ASP A 216 -11.75 13.56 6.82
C ASP A 216 -12.68 13.55 8.04
N GLY A 217 -12.12 13.25 9.23
CA GLY A 217 -12.86 13.29 10.50
C GLY A 217 -13.81 12.11 10.74
N LEU A 218 -13.60 11.01 10.03
CA LEU A 218 -14.41 9.79 10.11
C LEU A 218 -14.46 9.20 11.54
N ASP A 219 -15.67 8.89 12.03
CA ASP A 219 -15.89 8.02 13.19
C ASP A 219 -16.58 6.71 12.77
N MET A 220 -15.83 5.61 12.83
CA MET A 220 -16.33 4.27 12.52
C MET A 220 -17.49 3.84 13.43
N GLN A 221 -17.54 4.30 14.68
CA GLN A 221 -18.63 4.01 15.60
C GLN A 221 -19.89 4.81 15.25
N GLU A 222 -19.73 6.04 14.78
CA GLU A 222 -20.87 6.82 14.28
C GLU A 222 -21.48 6.18 13.03
N LEU A 223 -20.64 5.78 12.06
CA LEU A 223 -21.11 5.06 10.87
C LEU A 223 -21.84 3.77 11.21
N LEU A 224 -21.31 2.99 12.15
CA LEU A 224 -21.96 1.77 12.63
C LEU A 224 -23.34 2.06 13.25
N ARG A 225 -23.44 3.07 14.13
CA ARG A 225 -24.72 3.47 14.73
C ARG A 225 -25.71 3.97 13.69
N GLY A 226 -25.26 4.76 12.71
CA GLY A 226 -26.09 5.30 11.65
C GLY A 226 -26.73 4.22 10.75
N HIS A 227 -26.09 3.05 10.62
CA HIS A 227 -26.58 1.93 9.80
C HIS A 227 -27.28 0.83 10.61
N ALA A 228 -27.28 0.90 11.95
CA ALA A 228 -27.92 -0.04 12.85
C ALA A 228 -29.22 0.54 13.40
N THR A 229 -30.28 0.59 12.58
CA THR A 229 -31.61 1.02 13.04
C THR A 229 -32.10 0.09 14.18
N PRO A 230 -32.56 0.64 15.32
CA PRO A 230 -33.06 -0.18 16.43
C PRO A 230 -34.16 -1.16 16.00
N GLY A 231 -33.98 -2.44 16.29
CA GLY A 231 -34.86 -3.54 15.90
C GLY A 231 -34.77 -3.94 14.43
N GLY A 232 -33.96 -3.26 13.60
CA GLY A 232 -33.80 -3.54 12.18
C GLY A 232 -32.87 -4.71 11.88
N GLY A 233 -32.90 -5.20 10.63
CA GLY A 233 -32.11 -6.35 10.20
C GLY A 233 -30.59 -6.16 10.37
N ASN A 234 -30.07 -4.95 10.16
CA ASN A 234 -28.64 -4.66 10.33
C ASN A 234 -28.19 -4.80 11.79
N GLU A 235 -28.98 -4.31 12.75
CA GLU A 235 -28.66 -4.44 14.19
C GLU A 235 -28.72 -5.90 14.62
N GLN A 236 -29.76 -6.63 14.19
CA GLN A 236 -29.94 -8.04 14.53
C GLN A 236 -28.79 -8.89 13.97
N LEU A 237 -28.43 -8.73 12.69
CA LEU A 237 -27.32 -9.46 12.08
C LEU A 237 -25.98 -9.11 12.74
N ALA A 238 -25.70 -7.83 12.98
CA ALA A 238 -24.47 -7.43 13.68
C ALA A 238 -24.38 -8.05 15.09
N THR A 239 -25.50 -8.15 15.80
CA THR A 239 -25.56 -8.80 17.12
C THR A 239 -25.27 -10.30 17.02
N LEU A 240 -25.89 -11.01 16.07
CA LEU A 240 -25.66 -12.44 15.85
C LEU A 240 -24.20 -12.72 15.48
N LEU A 241 -23.59 -11.91 14.60
CA LEU A 241 -22.18 -12.07 14.22
C LEU A 241 -21.21 -11.81 15.38
N ARG A 242 -21.51 -10.84 16.24
CA ARG A 242 -20.73 -10.64 17.48
C ARG A 242 -20.85 -11.81 18.43
N GLN A 243 -22.05 -12.33 18.65
CA GLN A 243 -22.28 -13.51 19.50
C GLN A 243 -21.59 -14.77 18.94
N ALA A 244 -21.46 -14.86 17.62
CA ALA A 244 -20.71 -15.92 16.94
C ALA A 244 -19.19 -15.75 17.01
N GLY A 245 -18.67 -14.67 17.61
CA GLY A 245 -17.25 -14.46 17.82
C GLY A 245 -16.48 -13.89 16.62
N VAL A 246 -17.17 -13.25 15.65
CA VAL A 246 -16.52 -12.70 14.45
C VAL A 246 -15.44 -11.64 14.79
N PRO A 247 -15.66 -10.67 15.71
CA PRO A 247 -14.62 -9.72 16.09
C PRO A 247 -13.38 -10.41 16.68
N GLU A 248 -13.58 -11.38 17.56
CA GLU A 248 -12.52 -12.13 18.24
C GLU A 248 -11.73 -12.98 17.25
N ALA A 249 -12.41 -13.67 16.33
CA ALA A 249 -11.77 -14.43 15.26
C ALA A 249 -10.95 -13.53 14.32
N THR A 250 -11.49 -12.35 13.98
CA THR A 250 -10.78 -11.35 13.17
C THR A 250 -9.53 -10.87 13.88
N ARG A 251 -9.64 -10.54 15.18
CA ARG A 251 -8.51 -10.09 15.99
C ARG A 251 -7.43 -11.17 16.09
N ALA A 252 -7.81 -12.41 16.40
CA ALA A 252 -6.88 -13.52 16.48
C ALA A 252 -6.16 -13.79 15.14
N GLY A 253 -6.87 -13.66 14.01
CA GLY A 253 -6.27 -13.76 12.69
C GLY A 253 -5.24 -12.67 12.40
N LEU A 254 -5.54 -11.42 12.78
CA LEU A 254 -4.61 -10.30 12.65
C LEU A 254 -3.37 -10.49 13.54
N ASP A 255 -3.56 -10.88 14.80
CA ASP A 255 -2.46 -11.13 15.74
C ASP A 255 -1.52 -12.24 15.21
N GLU A 256 -2.08 -13.33 14.67
CA GLU A 256 -1.30 -14.42 14.09
C GLU A 256 -0.53 -14.00 12.82
N ILE A 257 -1.15 -13.21 11.94
CA ILE A 257 -0.45 -12.67 10.76
C ILE A 257 0.66 -11.72 11.18
N PHE A 258 0.38 -10.81 12.11
CA PHE A 258 1.35 -9.85 12.64
C PHE A 258 2.56 -10.57 13.23
N ARG A 259 2.33 -11.58 14.07
CA ARG A 259 3.38 -12.42 14.66
C ARG A 259 4.23 -13.11 13.59
N ARG A 260 3.60 -13.67 12.54
CA ARG A 260 4.33 -14.31 11.43
C ARG A 260 5.17 -13.32 10.63
N GLN A 261 4.65 -12.13 10.34
CA GLN A 261 5.34 -11.10 9.55
C GLN A 261 6.54 -10.52 10.30
N THR A 262 6.41 -10.37 11.60
CA THR A 262 7.44 -9.75 12.47
C THR A 262 8.40 -10.78 13.07
N GLY A 263 8.15 -12.09 12.84
CA GLY A 263 8.90 -13.15 13.49
C GLY A 263 8.77 -13.16 15.03
N GLY A 264 7.72 -12.52 15.58
CA GLY A 264 7.55 -12.35 17.03
C GLY A 264 8.42 -11.24 17.64
N ALA A 265 9.01 -10.34 16.84
CA ALA A 265 9.94 -9.31 17.32
C ALA A 265 9.35 -8.36 18.39
N TYR A 266 8.04 -8.33 18.56
CA TYR A 266 7.32 -7.45 19.49
C TYR A 266 6.57 -8.19 20.60
N GLU A 267 6.71 -9.52 20.70
CA GLU A 267 6.15 -10.24 21.84
C GLU A 267 6.97 -9.89 23.09
N ALA A 268 6.29 -9.33 24.10
CA ALA A 268 6.92 -9.15 25.40
C ALA A 268 7.30 -10.53 25.95
N ASP A 269 8.54 -10.68 26.40
CA ASP A 269 8.98 -11.86 27.15
C ASP A 269 8.01 -12.04 28.32
N SER A 270 7.14 -13.05 28.24
CA SER A 270 6.23 -13.42 29.31
C SER A 270 6.97 -14.26 30.37
N SER A 271 8.15 -13.77 30.73
CA SER A 271 9.01 -14.31 31.78
C SER A 271 9.18 -13.24 32.86
N ASP A 272 8.07 -12.91 33.52
CA ASP A 272 8.08 -12.48 34.91
C ASP A 272 6.84 -13.10 35.57
N GLY A 273 7.07 -14.28 36.16
CA GLY A 273 6.16 -15.01 37.04
C GLY A 273 6.95 -15.50 38.24
#